data_AF-U2FPV1-F1
#
_entry.id   AF-U2FPV1-F1
#
_cell.length_a   1.000
_cell.length_b   1.000
_cell.length_c   1.000
_cell.angle_alpha   90.00
_cell.angle_beta   90.00
_cell.angle_gamma   90.00
#
_symmetry.space_group_name_H-M   'P 1'
#
loop_
_entity.id
_entity.type
_entity.pdbx_description
1 polymer ?
#
loop_
_entity_poly.entity_id
_entity_poly.type
_entity_poly.pdbx_seq_one_letter_code
_entity_poly.pdbx_strand_id
1 'polypeptide(L)'
;MSKYEKLDQLILDRIGATPAPGLLTSAEPVPFLLLSANPAISAESERLAQIEKAEARHGKSTAPGWRIIDRRLQALRKAEKIRSTGKGWVCVGEAA
;
A
#
# COMPACT_ATOMS: atom_id res chain seq x y z
N MET A 1 10.02 14.42 -4.34
CA MET A 1 9.02 13.88 -3.40
C MET A 1 7.77 13.54 -4.18
N SER A 2 7.36 12.27 -4.16
CA SER A 2 6.12 11.82 -4.82
C SER A 2 4.94 12.16 -3.92
N LYS A 3 3.81 12.61 -4.46
CA LYS A 3 2.59 12.84 -3.66
C LYS A 3 2.09 11.59 -2.91
N TYR A 4 2.54 10.40 -3.34
CA TYR A 4 2.16 9.11 -2.75
C TYR A 4 3.09 8.64 -1.61
N GLU A 5 4.18 9.35 -1.32
CA GLU A 5 5.23 8.89 -0.42
C GLU A 5 4.73 8.56 1.00
N LYS A 6 3.82 9.39 1.52
CA LYS A 6 3.15 9.12 2.81
C LYS A 6 2.31 7.84 2.79
N LEU A 7 1.55 7.61 1.72
CA LEU A 7 0.74 6.41 1.58
C LEU A 7 1.63 5.16 1.42
N ASP A 8 2.71 5.26 0.66
CA ASP A 8 3.68 4.19 0.50
C ASP A 8 4.31 3.80 1.84
N GLN A 9 4.70 4.77 2.67
CA GLN A 9 5.26 4.52 4.00
C GLN A 9 4.24 3.80 4.89
N LEU A 10 2.99 4.27 4.94
CA LEU A 10 1.93 3.63 5.74
C LEU A 10 1.66 2.18 5.30
N ILE A 11 1.70 1.90 3.98
CA ILE A 11 1.54 0.55 3.45
C ILE A 11 2.73 -0.34 3.87
N LEU A 12 3.95 0.16 3.73
CA LEU A 12 5.17 -0.57 4.10
C LEU A 12 5.22 -0.84 5.61
N ASP A 13 4.92 0.16 6.44
CA ASP A 13 4.84 0.01 7.90
C ASP A 13 3.79 -1.03 8.27
N ARG A 14 2.61 -1.03 7.63
CA ARG A 14 1.55 -2.00 7.95
C ARG A 14 1.93 -3.43 7.57
N ILE A 15 2.61 -3.61 6.43
CA ILE A 15 3.09 -4.92 5.98
C ILE A 15 4.27 -5.38 6.85
N GLY A 16 5.21 -4.49 7.16
CA GLY A 16 6.41 -4.77 7.96
C GLY A 16 6.18 -4.88 9.48
N ALA A 17 5.11 -4.30 10.01
CA ALA A 17 4.69 -4.47 11.42
C ALA A 17 4.07 -5.85 11.69
N THR A 18 3.85 -6.64 10.65
CA THR A 18 3.48 -8.06 10.78
C THR A 18 4.80 -8.84 10.91
N PRO A 19 5.01 -9.68 11.93
CA PRO A 19 6.33 -10.27 12.25
C PRO A 19 6.95 -10.96 11.00
N ALA A 20 8.26 -10.97 10.77
CA ALA A 20 9.36 -11.18 11.73
C ALA A 20 10.70 -10.54 11.30
N PRO A 21 11.55 -10.19 12.28
CA PRO A 21 12.85 -10.87 12.42
C PRO A 21 13.09 -11.32 13.87
N GLY A 22 13.31 -12.64 14.08
CA GLY A 22 13.68 -13.24 15.38
C GLY A 22 12.90 -14.51 15.77
N LEU A 23 11.75 -14.77 15.14
CA LEU A 23 10.95 -15.98 15.34
C LEU A 23 11.00 -16.86 14.09
N LEU A 24 11.03 -18.18 14.28
CA LEU A 24 11.06 -19.24 13.25
C LEU A 24 9.80 -19.30 12.35
N THR A 25 9.07 -18.20 12.19
CA THR A 25 7.77 -18.12 11.50
C THR A 25 7.85 -17.28 10.25
N SER A 26 7.26 -17.78 9.15
CA SER A 26 7.14 -17.07 7.87
C SER A 26 6.43 -15.72 8.04
N ALA A 27 6.88 -14.69 7.32
CA ALA A 27 6.19 -13.40 7.28
C ALA A 27 4.72 -13.60 6.88
N GLU A 28 3.78 -13.21 7.74
CA GLU A 28 2.36 -13.40 7.45
C GLU A 28 1.88 -12.42 6.38
N PRO A 29 1.31 -12.89 5.25
CA PRO A 29 0.81 -12.00 4.22
C PRO A 29 -0.35 -11.15 4.71
N VAL A 30 -0.26 -9.84 4.51
CA VAL A 30 -1.35 -8.91 4.84
C VAL A 30 -2.35 -8.87 3.68
N PRO A 31 -3.61 -9.30 3.86
CA PRO A 31 -4.63 -9.25 2.81
C PRO A 31 -4.98 -7.80 2.43
N PHE A 32 -5.37 -7.60 1.17
CA PHE A 32 -5.79 -6.29 0.67
C PHE A 32 -6.90 -5.65 1.53
N LEU A 33 -7.86 -6.45 1.99
CA LEU A 33 -8.95 -5.97 2.84
C LEU A 33 -8.45 -5.37 4.16
N LEU A 34 -7.40 -5.93 4.77
CA LEU A 34 -6.84 -5.38 6.01
C LEU A 34 -6.03 -4.10 5.77
N LEU A 35 -5.43 -3.96 4.58
CA LEU A 35 -4.78 -2.71 4.17
C LEU A 35 -5.81 -1.62 3.91
N SER A 36 -6.88 -1.92 3.17
CA SER A 36 -7.92 -0.94 2.85
C SER A 36 -8.79 -0.56 4.05
N ALA A 37 -8.96 -1.45 5.03
CA ALA A 37 -9.68 -1.17 6.27
C ALA A 37 -8.83 -0.39 7.31
N ASN A 38 -7.51 -0.30 7.14
CA ASN A 38 -6.67 0.46 8.06
C ASN A 38 -7.02 1.96 8.02
N PRO A 39 -7.36 2.61 9.15
CA PRO A 39 -7.82 4.00 9.17
C PRO A 39 -6.82 5.02 8.59
N ALA A 40 -5.51 4.81 8.80
CA ALA A 40 -4.49 5.73 8.31
C ALA A 40 -4.30 5.58 6.80
N ILE A 41 -4.26 4.34 6.29
CA ILE A 41 -4.14 4.05 4.86
C ILE A 41 -5.39 4.52 4.12
N SER A 42 -6.58 4.23 4.64
CA SER A 42 -7.85 4.60 4.00
C SER A 42 -8.01 6.12 3.94
N ALA A 43 -7.78 6.85 5.03
CA ALA A 43 -7.86 8.31 5.06
C ALA A 43 -6.86 8.98 4.10
N GLU A 44 -5.62 8.51 4.07
CA GLU A 44 -4.60 9.06 3.16
C GLU A 44 -4.92 8.73 1.69
N SER A 45 -5.41 7.53 1.40
CA SER A 45 -5.82 7.13 0.06
C SER A 45 -7.02 7.94 -0.46
N GLU A 46 -7.96 8.29 0.41
CA GLU A 46 -9.11 9.13 0.07
C GLU A 46 -8.69 10.58 -0.16
N ARG A 47 -7.78 11.12 0.68
CA ARG A 47 -7.17 12.44 0.46
C ARG A 47 -6.51 12.51 -0.93
N LEU A 48 -5.78 11.47 -1.32
CA LEU A 48 -5.13 11.38 -2.63
C LEU A 48 -6.14 11.23 -3.77
N ALA A 49 -7.22 10.48 -3.58
CA ALA A 49 -8.32 10.40 -4.55
C ALA A 49 -8.92 11.79 -4.82
N GLN A 50 -9.15 12.60 -3.78
CA GLN A 50 -9.64 13.98 -3.94
C GLN A 50 -8.63 14.88 -4.65
N ILE A 51 -7.32 14.75 -4.36
CA ILE A 51 -6.26 15.48 -5.07
C ILE A 51 -6.24 15.09 -6.55
N GLU A 52 -6.25 13.79 -6.88
CA GLU A 52 -6.29 13.34 -8.27
C GLU A 52 -7.55 13.80 -9.00
N LYS A 53 -8.69 13.84 -8.31
CA LYS A 53 -9.95 14.37 -8.84
C LYS A 53 -9.84 15.86 -9.15
N ALA A 54 -9.25 16.65 -8.25
CA ALA A 54 -9.04 18.08 -8.45
C ALA A 54 -8.05 18.38 -9.60
N GLU A 55 -7.02 17.54 -9.76
CA GLU A 55 -6.03 17.64 -10.84
C GLU A 55 -6.56 17.12 -12.19
N ALA A 56 -7.68 16.39 -12.20
CA ALA A 56 -8.21 15.80 -13.42
C ALA A 56 -8.75 16.88 -14.36
N ARG A 57 -7.99 17.16 -15.44
CA ARG A 57 -8.29 18.17 -16.48
C ARG A 57 -9.66 18.06 -17.18
N HIS A 58 -10.40 16.96 -16.96
CA HIS A 58 -11.73 16.72 -17.53
C HIS A 58 -12.71 16.07 -16.54
N GLY A 59 -12.50 16.20 -15.23
CA GLY A 59 -13.40 15.64 -14.20
C GLY A 59 -13.51 14.11 -14.16
N LYS A 60 -12.61 13.39 -14.85
CA LYS A 60 -12.65 11.93 -15.04
C LYS A 60 -11.81 11.11 -14.06
N SER A 61 -11.07 11.72 -13.11
CA SER A 61 -10.48 10.90 -12.04
C SER A 61 -11.51 10.67 -10.95
N THR A 62 -12.21 9.56 -11.06
CA THR A 62 -13.25 9.06 -10.13
C THR A 62 -12.72 7.92 -9.27
N ALA A 63 -11.40 7.76 -9.20
CA ALA A 63 -10.81 6.60 -8.55
C ALA A 63 -11.09 6.66 -7.03
N PRO A 64 -11.83 5.69 -6.47
CA PRO A 64 -12.05 5.64 -5.03
C PRO A 64 -10.72 5.37 -4.30
N GLY A 65 -10.61 5.74 -3.02
CA GLY A 65 -9.38 5.57 -2.24
C GLY A 65 -8.77 4.16 -2.33
N TRP A 66 -9.59 3.09 -2.32
CA TRP A 66 -9.10 1.72 -2.47
C TRP A 66 -8.34 1.46 -3.79
N ARG A 67 -8.70 2.18 -4.87
CA ARG A 67 -8.03 2.05 -6.16
C ARG A 67 -6.66 2.73 -6.14
N ILE A 68 -6.50 3.78 -5.33
CA ILE A 68 -5.20 4.40 -5.07
C ILE A 68 -4.30 3.40 -4.35
N ILE A 69 -4.82 2.72 -3.31
CA ILE A 69 -4.09 1.68 -2.57
C ILE A 69 -3.60 0.58 -3.52
N ASP A 70 -4.48 0.03 -4.37
CA ASP A 70 -4.12 -1.02 -5.33
C ASP A 70 -3.01 -0.57 -6.31
N ARG A 71 -3.09 0.65 -6.86
CA ARG A 71 -2.02 1.19 -7.73
C ARG A 71 -0.70 1.32 -6.99
N ARG A 72 -0.74 1.74 -5.72
CA ARG A 72 0.47 1.86 -4.90
C ARG A 72 1.08 0.51 -4.58
N LEU A 73 0.26 -0.52 -4.28
CA LEU A 73 0.75 -1.89 -4.11
C LEU A 73 1.45 -2.41 -5.38
N GLN A 74 0.90 -2.15 -6.56
CA GLN A 74 1.57 -2.51 -7.81
C GLN A 74 2.87 -1.73 -8.04
N ALA A 75 2.92 -0.45 -7.67
CA ALA A 75 4.13 0.37 -7.77
C ALA A 75 5.23 -0.14 -6.81
N LEU A 76 4.89 -0.43 -5.56
CA LEU A 76 5.80 -0.99 -4.56
C LEU A 76 6.29 -2.39 -4.94
N ARG A 77 5.44 -3.21 -5.56
CA ARG A 77 5.82 -4.52 -6.11
C ARG A 77 6.83 -4.40 -7.24
N LYS A 78 6.59 -3.48 -8.18
CA LYS A 78 7.51 -3.21 -9.30
C LYS A 78 8.84 -2.61 -8.81
N ALA A 79 8.83 -1.93 -7.68
CA ALA A 79 10.02 -1.44 -6.99
C ALA A 79 10.65 -2.47 -6.05
N GLU A 80 10.21 -3.73 -6.09
CA GLU A 80 10.76 -4.86 -5.35
C GLU A 80 10.73 -4.72 -3.81
N LYS A 81 9.93 -3.78 -3.28
CA LYS A 81 9.79 -3.57 -1.82
C LYS A 81 8.84 -4.58 -1.17
N ILE A 82 7.84 -5.01 -1.93
CA ILE A 82 6.83 -5.99 -1.50
C ILE A 82 6.60 -7.02 -2.60
N ARG A 83 6.08 -8.18 -2.22
CA ARG A 83 5.62 -9.19 -3.17
C ARG A 83 4.20 -9.62 -2.85
N SER A 84 3.45 -9.93 -3.90
CA SER A 84 2.13 -10.55 -3.78
C SER A 84 2.30 -12.03 -3.53
N THR A 85 1.50 -12.55 -2.60
CA THR A 85 1.30 -13.97 -2.34
C THR A 85 -0.16 -14.28 -2.68
N GLY A 86 -0.51 -15.56 -2.82
CA GLY A 86 -1.92 -15.96 -2.99
C GLY A 86 -2.83 -15.54 -1.82
N LYS A 87 -2.28 -15.12 -0.67
CA LYS A 87 -3.02 -14.75 0.55
C LYS A 87 -2.95 -13.26 0.91
N GLY A 88 -2.12 -12.48 0.23
CA GLY A 88 -1.85 -11.08 0.60
C GLY A 88 -0.45 -10.61 0.24
N TRP A 89 0.01 -9.55 0.89
CA TRP A 89 1.28 -8.89 0.59
C TRP A 89 2.28 -9.09 1.72
N VAL A 90 3.55 -9.32 1.37
CA VAL A 90 4.67 -9.40 2.32
C VAL A 90 5.78 -8.47 1.86
N CYS A 91 6.56 -7.94 2.80
CA CYS A 91 7.81 -7.25 2.47
C CYS A 91 8.76 -8.26 1.81
N VAL A 92 9.46 -7.80 0.77
CA VAL A 92 10.66 -8.50 0.31
C VAL A 92 11.71 -8.09 1.31
N GLY A 93 12.10 -9.00 2.21
CA GLY A 93 13.16 -8.71 3.18
C GLY A 93 14.38 -8.19 2.44
N GLU A 94 15.04 -7.16 2.99
CA GLU A 94 16.40 -6.82 2.56
C GLU A 94 17.18 -8.15 2.52
N ALA A 95 17.60 -8.54 1.32
CA ALA A 95 18.67 -9.51 1.21
C ALA A 95 19.86 -8.86 1.93
N ALA A 96 20.17 -9.40 3.10
CA ALA A 96 21.39 -9.09 3.83
C ALA A 96 22.62 -9.28 2.94
#